data_AF-A0A5C8U9L8-F1
#
_entry.id   AF-A0A5C8U9L8-F1
#
_cell.length_a   1.000
_cell.length_b   1.000
_cell.length_c   1.000
_cell.angle_alpha   90.00
_cell.angle_beta   90.00
_cell.angle_gamma   90.00
#
_symmetry.space_group_name_H-M   'P 1'
#
loop_
_entity.id
_entity.type
_entity.pdbx_description
1 polymer ?
#
loop_
_entity_poly.entity_id
_entity_poly.type
_entity_poly.pdbx_seq_one_letter_code
_entity_poly.pdbx_strand_id
1 'polypeptide(L)'
;MEAKVIRWGDDLAVRLSAEEAEQHGLSEGQTVEVVAKPDAGSSGRPADTPGGPRYENGRPAYTLADMVAEMDRLGPSHRPALVEWGPDVGAEIIDDDDSR
;
A
#
# COMPACT_ATOMS: atom_id res chain seq x y z
N MET A 1 8.34 15.87 5.91
CA MET A 1 8.96 16.08 7.23
C MET A 1 9.93 14.94 7.47
N GLU A 2 11.15 15.27 7.86
CA GLU A 2 12.16 14.29 8.27
C GLU A 2 12.46 14.54 9.76
N ALA A 3 12.23 13.55 10.60
CA ALA A 3 12.48 13.65 12.03
C ALA A 3 13.32 12.46 12.48
N LYS A 4 14.26 12.70 13.40
CA LYS A 4 15.17 11.67 13.89
C LYS A 4 14.51 10.88 15.02
N VAL A 5 14.45 9.56 14.86
CA VAL A 5 14.12 8.64 15.95
C VAL A 5 15.32 8.56 16.90
N ILE A 6 15.06 8.72 18.20
CA ILE A 6 16.06 8.66 19.27
C ILE A 6 15.62 7.69 20.36
N ARG A 7 16.57 7.20 21.18
CA ARG A 7 16.26 6.43 22.39
C ARG A 7 15.96 7.40 23.54
N TRP A 8 14.86 7.17 24.25
CA TRP A 8 14.49 7.90 25.46
C TRP A 8 14.11 6.91 26.57
N GLY A 9 15.04 6.67 27.50
CA GLY A 9 14.89 5.59 28.48
C GLY A 9 14.88 4.23 27.79
N ASP A 10 13.86 3.42 28.07
CA ASP A 10 13.64 2.12 27.43
C ASP A 10 12.88 2.24 26.09
N ASP A 11 12.33 3.41 25.77
CA ASP A 11 11.48 3.62 24.60
C ASP A 11 12.20 4.34 23.44
N LEU A 12 11.54 4.35 22.27
CA LEU A 12 11.93 5.16 21.12
C LEU A 12 11.00 6.37 20.99
N ALA A 13 11.58 7.52 20.71
CA ALA A 13 10.86 8.78 20.57
C ALA A 13 11.25 9.51 19.27
N VAL A 14 10.30 10.26 18.71
CA VAL A 14 10.54 11.19 17.60
C VAL A 14 10.55 12.60 18.16
N ARG A 15 11.63 13.36 17.92
CA ARG A 15 11.71 14.75 18.35
C ARG A 15 11.18 15.68 17.26
N LEU A 16 10.18 16.47 17.62
CA LEU A 16 9.61 17.54 16.80
C LEU A 16 9.93 18.89 17.45
N SER A 17 10.15 19.93 16.66
CA SER A 17 10.17 21.30 17.17
C SER A 17 8.75 21.76 17.56
N ALA A 18 8.66 22.81 18.39
CA ALA A 18 7.36 23.38 18.78
C ALA A 18 6.56 23.86 17.55
N GLU A 19 7.24 24.51 16.60
CA GLU A 19 6.64 24.97 15.34
C GLU A 19 6.06 23.81 14.51
N GLU A 20 6.81 22.71 14.38
CA GLU A 20 6.36 21.51 13.68
C GLU A 20 5.17 20.84 14.37
N ALA A 21 5.20 20.75 15.71
CA ALA A 21 4.09 20.19 16.47
C ALA A 21 2.80 21.01 16.27
N GLU A 22 2.89 22.34 16.40
CA GLU A 22 1.76 23.25 16.19
C GLU A 22 1.23 23.20 14.75
N GLN A 23 2.13 23.21 13.76
CA GLN A 23 1.76 23.14 12.34
C GLN A 23 1.00 21.86 12.00
N HIS A 24 1.27 20.76 12.71
CA HIS A 24 0.59 19.49 12.54
C HIS A 24 -0.55 19.24 13.55
N GLY A 25 -0.91 20.26 14.35
CA GLY A 25 -2.00 20.17 15.31
C GLY A 25 -1.74 19.16 16.45
N LEU A 26 -0.47 18.91 16.75
CA LEU A 26 -0.03 18.03 17.83
C LEU A 26 0.11 18.83 19.12
N SER A 27 -0.44 18.31 20.21
CA SER A 27 -0.34 18.90 21.54
C SER A 27 0.28 17.92 22.54
N GLU A 28 0.94 18.44 23.57
CA GLU A 28 1.47 17.61 24.65
C GLU A 28 0.37 16.77 25.31
N GLY A 29 0.64 15.48 25.57
CA GLY A 29 -0.33 14.55 26.17
C GLY A 29 -1.37 13.97 25.20
N GLN A 30 -1.38 14.38 23.93
CA GLN A 30 -2.25 13.82 22.90
C GLN A 30 -1.83 12.40 22.52
N THR A 31 -2.79 11.47 22.47
CA THR A 31 -2.57 10.15 21.86
C THR A 31 -2.68 10.26 20.35
N VAL A 32 -1.70 9.72 19.64
CA VAL A 32 -1.64 9.72 18.17
C VAL A 32 -1.47 8.31 17.64
N GLU A 33 -1.99 8.06 16.44
CA GLU A 33 -1.71 6.84 15.70
C GLU A 33 -0.45 7.05 14.84
N VAL A 34 0.52 6.14 14.97
CA VAL A 34 1.77 6.18 14.20
C VAL A 34 1.74 5.09 13.15
N VAL A 35 1.68 5.49 11.88
CA VAL A 35 1.75 4.57 10.73
C VAL A 35 3.13 4.66 10.09
N ALA A 36 3.90 3.58 10.14
CA ALA A 36 5.16 3.47 9.42
C ALA A 36 4.87 3.38 7.91
N LYS A 37 5.28 4.40 7.15
CA LYS A 37 5.27 4.32 5.69
C LYS A 37 6.53 3.59 5.25
N PRO A 38 6.43 2.50 4.47
CA PRO A 38 7.62 1.87 3.90
C PRO A 38 8.33 2.89 3.01
N ASP A 39 9.64 3.05 3.22
CA ASP A 39 10.46 4.00 2.47
C ASP A 39 10.29 3.74 0.97
N ALA A 40 10.14 4.80 0.17
CA ALA A 40 10.00 4.68 -1.29
C ALA A 40 11.21 4.00 -1.98
N GLY A 41 12.33 3.81 -1.26
CA GLY A 41 13.52 3.06 -1.68
C GLY A 41 13.74 1.74 -0.93
N SER A 42 12.84 1.34 -0.04
CA SER A 42 12.89 0.07 0.68
C SER A 42 12.39 -1.05 -0.23
N SER A 43 13.24 -1.47 -1.16
CA SER A 43 13.05 -2.75 -1.85
C SER A 43 13.44 -3.87 -0.89
N GLY A 44 12.48 -4.36 -0.11
CA GLY A 44 12.73 -5.39 0.88
C GLY A 44 11.45 -6.03 1.38
N ARG A 45 11.51 -7.33 1.63
CA ARG A 45 10.49 -8.01 2.45
C ARG A 45 10.76 -7.60 3.91
N PRO A 46 9.76 -7.18 4.70
CA PRO A 46 9.92 -7.09 6.14
C PRO A 46 10.44 -8.44 6.66
N ALA A 47 11.61 -8.44 7.30
CA ALA A 47 12.35 -9.67 7.62
C ALA A 47 11.53 -10.69 8.44
N ASP A 48 10.46 -10.24 9.11
CA ASP A 48 9.69 -11.01 10.08
C ASP A 48 8.30 -11.48 9.59
N THR A 49 7.96 -11.38 8.30
CA THR A 49 6.64 -11.86 7.80
C THR A 49 6.79 -12.93 6.72
N PRO A 50 6.75 -14.23 7.09
CA PRO A 50 6.56 -15.32 6.13
C PRO A 50 5.23 -15.11 5.40
N GLY A 51 5.27 -14.89 4.08
CA GLY A 51 4.07 -14.68 3.25
C GLY A 51 3.55 -13.23 3.19
N GLY A 52 4.26 -12.25 3.76
CA GLY A 52 3.91 -10.83 3.59
C GLY A 52 4.32 -10.28 2.21
N PRO A 53 3.62 -9.23 1.70
CA PRO A 53 3.95 -8.60 0.42
C PRO A 53 5.38 -8.03 0.43
N ARG A 54 6.05 -8.13 -0.72
CA ARG A 54 7.23 -7.31 -0.99
C ARG A 54 6.75 -5.89 -1.26
N TYR A 55 7.60 -4.88 -1.09
CA TYR A 55 7.26 -3.51 -1.51
C TYR A 55 8.16 -3.11 -2.67
N GLU A 56 7.54 -2.65 -3.76
CA GLU A 56 8.21 -2.08 -4.94
C GLU A 56 7.67 -0.68 -5.16
N ASN A 57 8.54 0.33 -5.13
CA ASN A 57 8.17 1.76 -5.23
C ASN A 57 7.05 2.17 -4.23
N GLY A 58 7.10 1.63 -3.01
CA GLY A 58 6.10 1.91 -1.97
C GLY A 58 4.73 1.24 -2.17
N ARG A 59 4.57 0.38 -3.19
CA ARG A 59 3.35 -0.42 -3.41
C ARG A 59 3.60 -1.88 -3.04
N PRO A 60 2.60 -2.59 -2.47
CA PRO A 60 2.74 -4.01 -2.23
C PRO A 60 2.82 -4.76 -3.56
N ALA A 61 3.94 -5.46 -3.76
CA ALA A 61 4.20 -6.39 -4.84
C ALA A 61 3.99 -7.82 -4.31
N TYR A 62 3.06 -8.53 -4.93
CA TYR A 62 2.72 -9.91 -4.61
C TYR A 62 3.26 -10.84 -5.69
N THR A 63 3.84 -11.97 -5.30
CA THR A 63 4.19 -13.02 -6.25
C THR A 63 2.94 -13.82 -6.64
N LEU A 64 3.01 -14.56 -7.75
CA LEU A 64 1.94 -15.49 -8.12
C LEU A 64 1.66 -16.51 -7.00
N ALA A 65 2.71 -16.96 -6.31
CA ALA A 65 2.57 -17.89 -5.19
C ALA A 65 1.79 -17.27 -4.02
N ASP A 66 2.03 -15.99 -3.72
CA ASP A 66 1.29 -15.27 -2.67
C ASP A 66 -0.20 -15.15 -3.05
N MET A 67 -0.50 -14.83 -4.31
CA MET A 67 -1.88 -14.73 -4.80
C MET A 67 -2.62 -16.07 -4.75
N VAL A 68 -1.96 -17.17 -5.14
CA VAL A 68 -2.54 -18.52 -5.08
C VAL A 68 -2.78 -18.96 -3.64
N ALA A 69 -1.81 -18.73 -2.74
CA ALA A 69 -1.97 -19.03 -1.32
C ALA A 69 -3.14 -18.25 -0.70
N GLU A 70 -3.34 -17.00 -1.11
CA GLU A 70 -4.47 -16.19 -0.66
C GLU A 70 -5.81 -16.70 -1.22
N MET A 71 -5.85 -17.11 -2.50
CA MET A 71 -7.03 -17.76 -3.08
C MET A 71 -7.42 -19.04 -2.34
N ASP A 72 -6.43 -19.87 -1.96
CA ASP A 72 -6.66 -21.09 -1.19
C ASP A 72 -7.13 -20.78 0.23
N ARG A 73 -6.56 -19.75 0.88
CA ARG A 73 -6.96 -19.29 2.22
C ARG A 73 -8.39 -18.77 2.27
N LEU A 74 -8.79 -17.97 1.29
CA LEU A 74 -10.15 -17.44 1.16
C LEU A 74 -11.15 -18.53 0.76
N GLY A 75 -10.68 -19.53 0.02
CA GLY A 75 -11.48 -20.68 -0.38
C GLY A 75 -12.50 -20.38 -1.49
N PRO A 76 -13.26 -21.41 -1.92
CA PRO A 76 -14.09 -21.34 -3.13
C PRO A 76 -15.19 -20.28 -3.09
N SER A 77 -15.69 -19.89 -1.92
CA SER A 77 -16.75 -18.89 -1.76
C SER A 77 -16.34 -17.47 -2.16
N HIS A 78 -15.04 -17.21 -2.29
CA HIS A 78 -14.49 -15.91 -2.67
C HIS A 78 -14.00 -15.88 -4.12
N ARG A 79 -14.28 -16.94 -4.91
CA ARG A 79 -14.01 -16.92 -6.35
C ARG A 79 -15.03 -16.00 -7.03
N PRO A 80 -14.59 -15.06 -7.89
CA PRO A 80 -15.52 -14.23 -8.65
C PRO A 80 -16.37 -15.10 -9.57
N ALA A 81 -17.59 -14.66 -9.85
CA ALA A 81 -18.43 -15.30 -10.84
C ALA A 81 -17.78 -15.19 -12.23
N LEU A 82 -17.91 -16.23 -13.04
CA LEU A 82 -17.57 -16.17 -14.45
C LEU A 82 -18.59 -15.28 -15.14
N VAL A 83 -18.14 -14.16 -15.70
CA VAL A 83 -18.97 -13.24 -16.46
C VAL A 83 -19.00 -13.70 -17.91
N GLU A 84 -20.20 -13.95 -18.42
CA GLU A 84 -20.44 -14.10 -19.86
C GLU A 84 -20.48 -12.68 -20.45
N TRP A 85 -19.44 -12.33 -21.21
CA TRP A 85 -19.26 -10.99 -21.76
C TRP A 85 -20.23 -10.68 -22.92
N GLY A 86 -21.07 -11.65 -23.27
CA GLY A 86 -21.96 -11.59 -24.42
C GLY A 86 -21.27 -12.03 -25.71
N PRO A 87 -22.03 -12.03 -26.82
CA PRO A 87 -21.48 -12.26 -28.15
C PRO A 87 -20.48 -11.16 -28.52
N ASP A 88 -19.59 -11.46 -29.46
CA ASP A 88 -18.70 -10.47 -30.04
C ASP A 88 -19.50 -9.29 -30.62
N VAL A 89 -19.29 -8.10 -30.04
CA VAL A 89 -19.88 -6.84 -30.48
C VAL A 89 -18.77 -5.98 -31.07
N GLY A 90 -18.13 -6.48 -32.14
CA GLY A 90 -17.17 -5.73 -32.95
C GLY A 90 -17.83 -4.47 -33.54
N ALA A 91 -17.85 -3.41 -32.75
CA ALA A 91 -18.36 -2.10 -33.12
C ALA A 91 -17.37 -1.03 -32.65
N GLU A 92 -16.10 -1.18 -33.00
CA GLU A 92 -15.29 0.02 -33.21
C GLU A 92 -15.82 0.68 -34.49
N ILE A 93 -16.73 1.64 -34.34
CA ILE A 93 -16.97 2.64 -35.39
C ILE A 93 -15.73 3.53 -35.38
N ILE A 94 -14.70 3.13 -36.13
CA ILE A 94 -13.67 4.07 -36.53
C ILE A 94 -14.30 4.92 -37.62
N ASP A 95 -14.53 6.20 -37.33
CA ASP A 95 -14.88 7.16 -38.36
C ASP A 95 -13.62 7.44 -39.17
N ASP A 96 -13.44 6.70 -40.27
CA ASP A 96 -12.31 6.88 -41.19
C ASP A 96 -12.31 8.28 -41.84
N ASP A 97 -13.42 9.03 -41.77
CA ASP A 97 -13.52 10.42 -42.25
C ASP A 97 -13.05 11.46 -41.21
N ASP A 98 -12.71 11.07 -39.97
CA ASP A 98 -12.05 11.95 -38.97
C ASP A 98 -10.54 12.12 -39.27
N SER A 99 -10.25 12.46 -40.53
CA SER A 99 -8.93 12.90 -40.97
C SER A 99 -8.85 14.43 -40.87
N ARG A 100 -8.02 14.88 -39.91
CA ARG A 100 -7.64 16.29 -39.67
C ARG A 100 -7.33 17.09 -40.93
#